data_AF-A0E7X1-F1
#
_entry.id   AF-A0E7X1-F1
#
_cell.length_a   1.000
_cell.length_b   1.000
_cell.length_c   1.000
_cell.angle_alpha   90.00
_cell.angle_beta   90.00
_cell.angle_gamma   90.00
#
_symmetry.space_group_name_H-M   'P 1'
#
loop_
_entity.id
_entity.type
_entity.pdbx_description
1 polymer ?
#
loop_
_entity_poly.entity_id
_entity_poly.type
_entity_poly.pdbx_seq_one_letter_code
_entity_poly.pdbx_strand_id
1 'polypeptide(L)'
;MSQPSETKQSIHSGRMVLHPSLKLDKSAAFFKSTKVSSCSYVRMKQGNPEAVPFYEIANKTPAEHETKSTYTTSTYADDYKVKPYLHVGSTNKLLEPYHTGSFRSRLPEPDAPILTKNASQVELGERHFNVKRHFLSTAHNVYGNFGKFGNVTNPGILSEKTKWHHHLQQK
;
A
#
# COMPACT_ATOMS: atom_id res chain seq x y z
N MET A 1 -49.18 -42.47 35.70
CA MET A 1 -48.98 -41.14 36.31
C MET A 1 -48.29 -40.26 35.27
N SER A 2 -49.04 -39.35 34.66
CA SER A 2 -48.63 -38.53 33.50
C SER A 2 -48.13 -37.17 33.98
N GLN A 3 -46.99 -36.68 33.48
CA GLN A 3 -46.45 -35.37 33.82
C GLN A 3 -47.14 -34.25 32.99
N PRO A 4 -47.39 -33.07 33.57
CA PRO A 4 -47.93 -31.95 32.82
C PRO A 4 -46.81 -31.22 32.05
N SER A 5 -46.99 -31.08 30.74
CA SER A 5 -46.17 -30.25 29.86
C SER A 5 -46.57 -28.77 30.02
N GLU A 6 -45.67 -27.97 30.58
CA GLU A 6 -45.84 -26.51 30.66
C GLU A 6 -45.65 -25.86 29.29
N THR A 7 -46.75 -25.42 28.69
CA THR A 7 -46.79 -24.53 27.52
C THR A 7 -46.37 -23.12 27.93
N LYS A 8 -45.10 -22.77 27.70
CA LYS A 8 -44.61 -21.39 27.85
C LYS A 8 -45.05 -20.57 26.64
N GLN A 9 -46.11 -19.78 26.83
CA GLN A 9 -46.58 -18.81 25.85
C GLN A 9 -45.53 -17.70 25.68
N SER A 10 -44.89 -17.62 24.51
CA SER A 10 -44.06 -16.47 24.15
C SER A 10 -44.97 -15.33 23.72
N ILE A 11 -45.02 -14.26 24.51
CA ILE A 11 -45.73 -13.03 24.16
C ILE A 11 -45.01 -12.41 22.95
N HIS A 12 -45.63 -12.48 21.78
CA HIS A 12 -45.09 -11.94 20.55
C HIS A 12 -45.46 -10.45 20.43
N SER A 13 -44.50 -9.60 20.77
CA SER A 13 -44.37 -8.26 20.19
C SER A 13 -42.98 -8.23 19.55
N GLY A 14 -42.79 -7.64 18.37
CA GLY A 14 -41.55 -7.73 17.56
C GLY A 14 -40.29 -7.13 18.21
N ARG A 15 -39.88 -7.67 19.37
CA ARG A 15 -39.17 -6.95 20.43
C ARG A 15 -38.46 -7.97 21.31
N MET A 16 -37.12 -7.91 21.33
CA MET A 16 -36.20 -8.54 22.31
C MET A 16 -36.70 -9.83 22.97
N VAL A 17 -36.34 -11.00 22.40
CA VAL A 17 -36.68 -12.29 23.01
C VAL A 17 -35.61 -12.67 24.05
N LEU A 18 -36.00 -12.67 25.32
CA LEU A 18 -35.18 -13.23 26.40
C LEU A 18 -35.22 -14.76 26.29
N HIS A 19 -34.05 -15.38 26.15
CA HIS A 19 -33.89 -16.85 26.20
C HIS A 19 -33.17 -17.27 27.49
N PRO A 20 -33.90 -17.60 28.57
CA PRO A 20 -33.30 -17.95 29.86
C PRO A 20 -32.37 -19.18 29.80
N SER A 21 -32.62 -20.12 28.89
CA SER A 21 -31.78 -21.29 28.66
C SER A 21 -30.37 -20.90 28.20
N LEU A 22 -30.26 -19.96 27.24
CA LEU A 22 -28.98 -19.54 26.69
C LEU A 22 -28.04 -18.93 27.74
N LYS A 23 -28.59 -18.28 28.76
CA LYS A 23 -27.81 -17.76 29.88
C LYS A 23 -27.15 -18.87 30.68
N LEU A 24 -27.89 -19.93 31.02
CA LEU A 24 -27.34 -21.05 31.80
C LEU A 24 -26.30 -21.83 30.99
N ASP A 25 -26.52 -21.98 29.69
CA ASP A 25 -25.66 -22.79 28.82
C ASP A 25 -24.38 -22.05 28.42
N LYS A 26 -24.51 -20.81 27.92
CA LYS A 26 -23.44 -20.09 27.20
C LYS A 26 -22.72 -19.02 28.01
N SER A 27 -23.25 -18.58 29.15
CA SER A 27 -22.55 -17.58 29.95
C SER A 27 -21.33 -18.17 30.67
N ALA A 28 -20.31 -17.36 30.88
CA ALA A 28 -19.16 -17.79 31.70
C ALA A 28 -19.61 -18.10 33.14
N ALA A 29 -18.91 -19.01 33.82
CA ALA A 29 -19.32 -19.59 35.10
C ALA A 29 -19.73 -18.54 36.15
N PHE A 30 -18.99 -17.43 36.23
CA PHE A 30 -19.28 -16.33 37.14
C PHE A 30 -20.63 -15.65 36.89
N PHE A 31 -21.08 -15.59 35.63
CA PHE A 31 -22.29 -14.86 35.24
C PHE A 31 -23.57 -15.72 35.23
N LYS A 32 -23.45 -17.06 35.35
CA LYS A 32 -24.61 -17.98 35.34
C LYS A 32 -25.59 -17.71 36.48
N SER A 33 -25.09 -17.42 37.69
CA SER A 33 -25.90 -17.18 38.90
C SER A 33 -26.29 -15.71 39.10
N THR A 34 -25.81 -14.80 38.26
CA THR A 34 -26.05 -13.36 38.43
C THR A 34 -27.47 -12.96 38.04
N LYS A 35 -27.99 -11.88 38.63
CA LYS A 35 -29.33 -11.33 38.31
C LYS A 35 -29.38 -10.47 37.03
N VAL A 36 -28.34 -10.54 36.18
CA VAL A 36 -28.27 -9.73 34.95
C VAL A 36 -29.35 -10.20 33.96
N SER A 37 -30.32 -9.34 33.67
CA SER A 37 -31.45 -9.58 32.76
C SER A 37 -31.52 -8.56 31.62
N SER A 38 -30.45 -7.78 31.41
CA SER A 38 -30.36 -6.75 30.36
C SER A 38 -29.75 -7.27 29.05
N CYS A 39 -29.17 -8.47 29.06
CA CYS A 39 -28.58 -9.13 27.89
C CYS A 39 -28.92 -10.64 27.90
N SER A 40 -28.73 -11.30 26.76
CA SER A 40 -29.04 -12.72 26.58
C SER A 40 -28.09 -13.60 27.41
N TYR A 41 -26.78 -13.40 27.23
CA TYR A 41 -25.73 -14.03 28.03
C TYR A 41 -24.45 -13.21 27.96
N VAL A 42 -23.53 -13.44 28.89
CA VAL A 42 -22.20 -12.80 28.92
C VAL A 42 -21.16 -13.81 28.47
N ARG A 43 -20.47 -13.52 27.36
CA ARG A 43 -19.38 -14.36 26.85
C ARG A 43 -18.03 -13.73 27.18
N MET A 44 -16.99 -14.56 27.32
CA MET A 44 -15.63 -14.09 27.49
C MET A 44 -14.91 -14.12 26.14
N LYS A 45 -14.45 -12.97 25.65
CA LYS A 45 -13.61 -12.88 24.45
C LYS A 45 -12.25 -12.30 24.85
N GLN A 46 -11.19 -13.10 24.72
CA GLN A 46 -9.82 -12.68 25.06
C GLN A 46 -9.71 -12.09 26.49
N GLY A 47 -10.41 -12.69 27.47
CA GLY A 47 -10.38 -12.23 28.87
C GLY A 47 -11.33 -11.07 29.20
N ASN A 48 -11.96 -10.44 28.20
CA ASN A 48 -12.95 -9.38 28.43
C ASN A 48 -14.39 -9.92 28.39
N PRO A 49 -15.25 -9.55 29.36
CA PRO A 49 -16.65 -9.92 29.33
C PRO A 49 -17.41 -9.05 28.31
N GLU A 50 -18.02 -9.70 27.31
CA GLU A 50 -18.89 -9.08 26.32
C GLU A 50 -20.34 -9.51 26.55
N ALA A 51 -21.26 -8.55 26.63
CA ALA A 51 -22.69 -8.82 26.72
C ALA A 51 -23.29 -9.06 25.33
N VAL A 52 -23.99 -10.19 25.16
CA VAL A 52 -24.67 -10.53 23.91
C VAL A 52 -26.12 -10.04 23.95
N PRO A 53 -26.60 -9.26 22.96
CA PRO A 53 -27.95 -8.70 22.96
C PRO A 53 -29.05 -9.77 22.80
N PHE A 54 -30.30 -9.39 23.09
CA PHE A 54 -31.50 -10.26 23.00
C PHE A 54 -32.02 -10.48 21.59
N TYR A 55 -31.70 -9.58 20.67
CA TYR A 55 -32.10 -9.78 19.30
C TYR A 55 -31.14 -10.77 18.66
N GLU A 56 -31.71 -11.75 17.94
CA GLU A 56 -30.97 -12.37 16.86
C GLU A 56 -30.52 -11.23 15.96
N ILE A 57 -29.21 -10.99 15.88
CA ILE A 57 -28.67 -10.10 14.86
C ILE A 57 -29.24 -10.67 13.57
N ALA A 58 -30.13 -9.93 12.91
CA ALA A 58 -30.70 -10.37 11.64
C ALA A 58 -29.55 -10.91 10.81
N ASN A 59 -29.65 -12.17 10.38
CA ASN A 59 -28.61 -12.79 9.58
C ASN A 59 -28.31 -11.81 8.47
N LYS A 60 -27.12 -11.19 8.54
CA LYS A 60 -26.74 -10.13 7.61
C LYS A 60 -27.01 -10.68 6.24
N THR A 61 -27.80 -9.97 5.45
CA THR A 61 -28.04 -10.39 4.08
C THR A 61 -26.67 -10.59 3.40
N PRO A 62 -26.52 -11.50 2.43
CA PRO A 62 -25.24 -11.68 1.74
C PRO A 62 -24.64 -10.34 1.25
N ALA A 63 -25.50 -9.40 0.84
CA ALA A 63 -25.14 -8.03 0.46
C ALA A 63 -24.54 -7.19 1.61
N GLU A 64 -24.98 -7.36 2.85
CA GLU A 64 -24.41 -6.66 4.02
C GLU A 64 -23.05 -7.24 4.46
N HIS A 65 -22.76 -8.48 4.08
CA HIS A 65 -21.44 -9.10 4.26
C HIS A 65 -20.39 -8.54 3.27
N GLU A 66 -20.81 -7.90 2.18
CA GLU A 66 -19.96 -7.31 1.13
C GLU A 66 -19.49 -5.88 1.44
N THR A 67 -19.50 -5.46 2.71
CA THR A 67 -18.95 -4.15 3.13
C THR A 67 -17.44 -4.02 2.98
N LYS A 68 -16.74 -5.10 2.58
CA LYS A 68 -15.32 -5.08 2.24
C LYS A 68 -15.18 -5.05 0.73
N SER A 69 -14.37 -4.14 0.21
CA SER A 69 -14.01 -4.13 -1.20
C SER A 69 -13.40 -5.48 -1.59
N THR A 70 -13.85 -6.05 -2.71
CA THR A 70 -13.24 -7.24 -3.32
C THR A 70 -11.78 -7.00 -3.72
N TYR A 71 -11.43 -5.73 -4.00
CA TYR A 71 -10.08 -5.32 -4.33
C TYR A 71 -9.17 -5.46 -3.11
N THR A 72 -8.12 -6.26 -3.28
CA THR A 72 -7.05 -6.47 -2.29
C THR A 72 -5.95 -5.42 -2.39
N THR A 73 -5.82 -4.76 -3.55
CA THR A 73 -4.82 -3.74 -3.87
C THR A 73 -5.49 -2.44 -4.29
N SER A 74 -4.87 -1.32 -3.95
CA SER A 74 -5.29 0.00 -4.48
C SER A 74 -4.87 0.16 -5.94
N THR A 75 -5.62 0.93 -6.73
CA THR A 75 -5.27 1.27 -8.13
C THR A 75 -3.84 1.81 -8.27
N TYR A 76 -3.43 2.71 -7.38
CA TYR A 76 -2.07 3.23 -7.35
C TYR A 76 -1.00 2.13 -7.23
N ALA A 77 -1.22 1.16 -6.34
CA ALA A 77 -0.30 0.04 -6.17
C ALA A 77 -0.25 -0.85 -7.42
N ASP A 78 -1.35 -1.00 -8.15
CA ASP A 78 -1.38 -1.79 -9.39
C ASP A 78 -0.74 -1.09 -10.58
N ASP A 79 -0.88 0.24 -10.65
CA ASP A 79 -0.33 1.05 -11.74
C ASP A 79 1.18 1.25 -11.60
N TYR A 80 1.66 1.48 -10.38
CA TYR A 80 3.07 1.85 -10.12
C TYR A 80 3.92 0.70 -9.54
N LYS A 81 3.42 -0.54 -9.49
CA LYS A 81 4.26 -1.69 -9.12
C LYS A 81 5.32 -1.97 -10.17
N VAL A 82 6.49 -2.39 -9.70
CA VAL A 82 7.54 -2.91 -10.56
C VAL A 82 7.03 -4.18 -11.24
N LYS A 83 6.94 -4.14 -12.57
CA LYS A 83 6.54 -5.31 -13.37
C LYS A 83 7.75 -6.22 -13.58
N PRO A 84 7.58 -7.55 -13.51
CA PRO A 84 8.67 -8.47 -13.78
C PRO A 84 9.14 -8.32 -15.22
N TYR A 85 10.46 -8.43 -15.42
CA TYR A 85 11.07 -8.36 -16.73
C TYR A 85 10.81 -9.65 -17.51
N LEU A 86 9.88 -9.58 -18.48
CA LEU A 86 9.46 -10.72 -19.31
C LEU A 86 10.12 -10.65 -20.68
N HIS A 87 10.60 -11.79 -21.16
CA HIS A 87 11.23 -11.93 -22.47
C HIS A 87 11.08 -13.38 -22.97
N VAL A 88 11.44 -13.65 -24.23
CA VAL A 88 11.27 -14.98 -24.84
C VAL A 88 11.97 -16.11 -24.08
N GLY A 89 13.05 -15.82 -23.36
CA GLY A 89 13.84 -16.76 -22.55
C GLY A 89 13.44 -16.86 -21.07
N SER A 90 12.43 -16.12 -20.60
CA SER A 90 12.06 -16.15 -19.18
C SER A 90 11.44 -17.50 -18.79
N THR A 91 11.86 -18.05 -17.64
CA THR A 91 11.34 -19.32 -17.08
C THR A 91 9.86 -19.23 -16.71
N ASN A 92 9.45 -18.13 -16.09
CA ASN A 92 8.08 -17.90 -15.66
C ASN A 92 7.40 -16.88 -16.56
N LYS A 93 6.56 -17.34 -17.48
CA LYS A 93 5.76 -16.49 -18.38
C LYS A 93 4.35 -16.34 -17.84
N LEU A 94 3.76 -15.16 -18.07
CA LEU A 94 2.34 -14.94 -17.80
C LEU A 94 1.49 -15.83 -18.71
N LEU A 95 0.43 -16.42 -18.14
CA LEU A 95 -0.54 -17.26 -18.85
C LEU A 95 -1.57 -16.43 -19.62
N GLU A 96 -1.08 -15.47 -20.42
CA GLU A 96 -1.91 -14.65 -21.29
C GLU A 96 -1.89 -15.19 -22.74
N PRO A 97 -2.98 -15.02 -23.53
CA PRO A 97 -3.03 -15.41 -24.94
C PRO A 97 -1.88 -14.83 -25.76
N TYR A 98 -1.38 -15.57 -26.76
CA TYR A 98 -0.26 -15.13 -27.60
C TYR A 98 -0.51 -13.76 -28.23
N HIS A 99 0.39 -12.82 -27.97
CA HIS A 99 0.36 -11.49 -28.57
C HIS A 99 1.78 -11.11 -28.99
N THR A 100 1.95 -10.74 -30.25
CA THR A 100 3.26 -10.41 -30.84
C THR A 100 3.87 -9.16 -30.23
N GLY A 101 3.04 -8.19 -29.80
CA GLY A 101 3.49 -6.96 -29.15
C GLY A 101 3.83 -7.09 -27.66
N SER A 102 3.55 -8.23 -27.02
CA SER A 102 3.78 -8.42 -25.59
C SER A 102 5.28 -8.53 -25.27
N PHE A 103 5.71 -7.99 -24.13
CA PHE A 103 7.10 -8.03 -23.66
C PHE A 103 7.66 -9.47 -23.61
N ARG A 104 6.83 -10.45 -23.23
CA ARG A 104 7.23 -11.87 -23.17
C ARG A 104 7.61 -12.49 -24.52
N SER A 105 7.23 -11.85 -25.63
CA SER A 105 7.51 -12.28 -27.00
C SER A 105 8.75 -11.58 -27.57
N ARG A 106 9.32 -10.61 -26.86
CA ARG A 106 10.50 -9.84 -27.29
C ARG A 106 11.79 -10.52 -26.87
N LEU A 107 12.87 -10.21 -27.58
CA LEU A 107 14.22 -10.56 -27.17
C LEU A 107 14.59 -9.78 -25.90
N PRO A 108 15.43 -10.37 -25.03
CA PRO A 108 15.96 -9.63 -23.89
C PRO A 108 16.79 -8.44 -24.38
N GLU A 109 16.36 -7.25 -24.01
CA GLU A 109 17.11 -6.00 -24.15
C GLU A 109 18.10 -5.86 -22.97
N PRO A 110 19.34 -5.39 -23.23
CA PRO A 110 20.31 -5.17 -22.16
C PRO A 110 19.82 -4.09 -21.21
N ASP A 111 20.01 -4.32 -19.90
CA ASP A 111 19.72 -3.31 -18.89
C ASP A 111 20.58 -2.06 -19.12
N ALA A 112 20.02 -0.90 -18.77
CA ALA A 112 20.78 0.34 -18.80
C ALA A 112 22.04 0.18 -17.92
N PRO A 113 23.21 0.65 -18.40
CA PRO A 113 24.43 0.54 -17.60
C PRO A 113 24.21 1.28 -16.28
N ILE A 114 24.50 0.59 -15.17
CA ILE A 114 24.50 1.23 -13.86
C ILE A 114 25.53 2.35 -13.93
N LEU A 115 25.07 3.60 -13.86
CA LEU A 115 25.96 4.73 -13.76
C LEU A 115 26.80 4.52 -12.51
N THR A 116 28.11 4.42 -12.69
CA THR A 116 29.03 4.38 -11.55
C THR A 116 28.75 5.61 -10.69
N LYS A 117 28.65 5.40 -9.37
CA LYS A 117 28.51 6.54 -8.46
C LYS A 117 29.72 7.42 -8.70
N ASN A 118 29.50 8.67 -9.12
CA ASN A 118 30.55 9.68 -9.14
C ASN A 118 31.07 9.82 -7.70
N ALA A 119 32.15 9.14 -7.36
CA ALA A 119 32.77 9.23 -6.05
C ALA A 119 33.59 10.52 -6.04
N SER A 120 33.02 11.59 -5.51
CA SER A 120 33.80 12.78 -5.19
C SER A 120 34.61 12.49 -3.94
N GLN A 121 35.90 12.20 -4.09
CA GLN A 121 36.85 12.18 -2.99
C GLN A 121 37.17 13.63 -2.60
N VAL A 122 36.67 14.07 -1.45
CA VAL A 122 37.05 15.36 -0.86
C VAL A 122 38.20 15.10 0.10
N GLU A 123 39.41 15.49 -0.29
CA GLU A 123 40.57 15.46 0.60
C GLU A 123 40.54 16.68 1.52
N LEU A 124 40.29 16.44 2.80
CA LEU A 124 40.40 17.46 3.84
C LEU A 124 41.88 17.59 4.21
N GLY A 125 42.54 18.65 3.73
CA GLY A 125 43.94 18.95 4.06
C GLY A 125 44.18 19.30 5.53
N GLU A 126 45.45 19.45 5.92
CA GLU A 126 45.84 19.83 7.28
C GLU A 126 45.47 21.28 7.65
N ARG A 127 45.08 21.50 8.92
CA ARG A 127 44.65 22.82 9.46
C ARG A 127 45.73 23.91 9.43
N HIS A 128 47.00 23.56 9.22
CA HIS A 128 48.13 24.50 9.27
C HIS A 128 48.46 25.13 7.91
N PHE A 129 47.88 24.63 6.81
CA PHE A 129 48.09 25.18 5.48
C PHE A 129 47.04 26.25 5.16
N ASN A 130 47.47 27.52 5.15
CA ASN A 130 46.64 28.67 4.82
C ASN A 130 46.44 28.79 3.28
N VAL A 131 45.86 27.76 2.67
CA VAL A 131 45.64 27.67 1.22
C VAL A 131 44.28 28.30 0.92
N LYS A 132 44.28 29.49 0.30
CA LYS A 132 43.05 30.27 -0.01
C LYS A 132 42.05 29.56 -0.94
N ARG A 133 42.40 28.42 -1.55
CA ARG A 133 41.50 27.56 -2.38
C ARG A 133 41.49 26.14 -1.83
N HIS A 134 40.55 25.83 -0.94
CA HIS A 134 40.38 24.50 -0.33
C HIS A 134 39.70 23.48 -1.25
N PHE A 135 39.06 23.92 -2.34
CA PHE A 135 38.33 23.05 -3.26
C PHE A 135 38.95 23.16 -4.66
N LEU A 136 39.91 22.28 -4.95
CA LEU A 136 40.40 22.00 -6.30
C LEU A 136 39.63 20.81 -6.85
N SER A 137 38.54 21.09 -7.54
CA SER A 137 37.79 20.11 -8.32
C SER A 137 38.51 19.91 -9.67
N THR A 138 38.75 18.65 -10.08
CA THR A 138 39.12 18.32 -11.47
C THR A 138 37.92 18.45 -12.42
N ALA A 139 36.70 18.47 -11.88
CA ALA A 139 35.53 18.86 -12.65
C ALA A 139 35.58 20.38 -12.86
N HIS A 140 35.80 20.80 -14.11
CA HIS A 140 35.57 22.17 -14.52
C HIS A 140 34.13 22.51 -14.18
N ASN A 141 33.93 23.60 -13.43
CA ASN A 141 32.60 24.09 -13.11
C ASN A 141 31.99 24.67 -14.41
N VAL A 142 31.36 23.83 -15.23
CA VAL A 142 30.67 24.23 -16.47
C VAL A 142 29.40 25.03 -16.16
N TYR A 143 29.00 25.13 -14.89
CA TYR A 143 27.83 25.91 -14.47
C TYR A 143 28.15 27.38 -14.20
N GLY A 144 28.71 28.06 -15.20
CA GLY A 144 28.74 29.52 -15.24
C GLY A 144 27.45 30.09 -15.79
N ASN A 145 26.31 29.99 -15.09
CA ASN A 145 25.04 30.65 -15.51
C ASN A 145 24.59 30.41 -16.98
N PHE A 146 25.12 29.35 -17.63
CA PHE A 146 24.81 28.97 -19.01
C PHE A 146 23.53 28.13 -19.01
N GLY A 147 22.40 28.79 -18.86
CA GLY A 147 21.10 28.11 -18.78
C GLY A 147 19.90 29.04 -18.77
N LYS A 148 20.10 30.35 -18.58
CA LYS A 148 19.06 31.33 -18.89
C LYS A 148 19.12 31.67 -20.38
N PHE A 149 18.87 30.68 -21.23
CA PHE A 149 18.30 31.02 -22.53
C PHE A 149 16.99 31.73 -22.17
N GLY A 150 16.91 33.04 -22.39
CA GLY A 150 15.63 33.75 -22.23
C GLY A 150 14.53 32.98 -22.93
N ASN A 151 13.29 33.05 -22.42
CA ASN A 151 12.15 32.22 -22.84
C ASN A 151 11.95 32.24 -24.37
N VAL A 152 12.66 31.38 -25.08
CA VAL A 152 12.67 31.29 -26.54
C VAL A 152 12.47 29.83 -26.87
N THR A 153 11.35 29.53 -27.50
CA THR A 153 10.96 28.18 -27.92
C THR A 153 11.35 27.89 -29.37
N ASN A 154 11.87 28.88 -30.10
CA ASN A 154 12.26 28.72 -31.50
C ASN A 154 13.54 27.87 -31.63
N PRO A 155 13.49 26.71 -32.32
CA PRO A 155 14.61 25.77 -32.39
C PRO A 155 15.81 26.32 -33.18
N GLY A 156 15.57 27.19 -34.17
CA GLY A 156 16.64 27.81 -34.96
C GLY A 156 17.51 28.71 -34.08
N ILE A 157 16.87 29.59 -33.31
CA ILE A 157 17.55 30.52 -32.39
C ILE A 157 18.29 29.74 -31.29
N LEU A 158 17.71 28.65 -30.79
CA LEU A 158 18.36 27.78 -29.81
C LEU A 158 19.60 27.09 -30.39
N SER A 159 19.53 26.61 -31.63
CA SER A 159 20.66 25.94 -32.29
C SER A 159 21.84 26.89 -32.52
N GLU A 160 21.58 28.13 -32.93
CA GLU A 160 22.61 29.14 -33.20
C GLU A 160 23.28 29.61 -31.92
N LYS A 161 22.50 29.88 -30.86
CA LYS A 161 23.04 30.19 -29.53
C LYS A 161 23.91 29.05 -29.02
N THR A 162 23.47 27.81 -29.16
CA THR A 162 24.23 26.63 -28.72
C THR A 162 25.57 26.52 -29.46
N LYS A 163 25.58 26.70 -30.79
CA LYS A 163 26.81 26.71 -31.60
C LYS A 163 27.77 27.83 -31.17
N TRP A 164 27.25 29.03 -30.99
CA TRP A 164 28.04 30.18 -30.52
C TRP A 164 28.66 29.93 -29.14
N HIS A 165 27.90 29.35 -28.21
CA HIS A 165 28.41 29.00 -26.88
C HIS A 165 29.51 27.93 -26.95
N HIS A 166 29.34 26.91 -27.78
CA HIS A 166 30.37 25.89 -27.96
C HIS A 166 31.66 26.47 -28.54
N HIS A 167 31.56 27.44 -29.46
CA HIS A 167 32.73 28.15 -29.98
C HIS A 167 33.47 28.96 -28.90
N LEU A 168 32.73 29.65 -28.01
CA LEU A 168 33.32 30.40 -26.90
C LEU A 168 34.00 29.52 -25.84
N GLN A 169 33.62 28.25 -25.72
CA GLN A 169 34.24 27.29 -24.80
C GLN A 169 35.56 26.72 -25.29
N GLN A 170 35.80 26.76 -26.61
CA GLN A 170 37.01 26.20 -27.24
C GLN A 170 38.15 27.22 -27.37
N LYS A 171 37.92 28.48 -26.98
CA LYS A 171 38.94 29.51 -26.84
C LYS A 171 39.39 29.62 -25.39
#